data_AF-A0A559M1D0-F1
#
_entry.id   AF-A0A559M1D0-F1
#
_cell.length_a   1.000
_cell.length_b   1.000
_cell.length_c   1.000
_cell.angle_alpha   90.00
_cell.angle_beta   90.00
_cell.angle_gamma   90.00
#
_symmetry.space_group_name_H-M   'P 1'
#
loop_
_entity.id
_entity.type
_entity.pdbx_description
1 polymer ?
#
loop_
_entity_poly.entity_id
_entity_poly.type
_entity_poly.pdbx_seq_one_letter_code
_entity_poly.pdbx_strand_id
1 'polypeptide(L)'
;ILFRPNRTRPHHFVARPHAHRFLQYCIDTFRVVIWSSARPENVAAIVDSIIAAPLKQRCVAIWGRDRFNLTAADFNTRVQCYKRLGTVWADPGVARSHPDFHSGARWDQSNTVLVDDSVEKGRSEPFNIVPLPEYFGDENEGSDILPQVHDYLNQLSLHSNVSAYMRSHPFMAQAAAQGPPSGFAGNQRV
;
A
#
# COMPACT_ATOMS: atom_id res chain seq x y z
N ILE A 1 -1.65 4.56 4.84
CA ILE A 1 -0.21 4.59 5.22
C ILE A 1 0.20 5.95 5.80
N LEU A 2 -0.31 7.06 5.27
CA LEU A 2 -0.08 8.40 5.81
C LEU A 2 -1.42 9.09 6.05
N PHE A 3 -1.46 9.98 7.03
CA PHE A 3 -2.58 10.87 7.29
C PHE A 3 -2.12 12.32 7.17
N ARG A 4 -2.97 13.19 6.59
CA ARG A 4 -2.71 14.63 6.54
C ARG A 4 -3.73 15.36 7.43
N PRO A 5 -3.35 15.77 8.66
CA PRO A 5 -4.29 16.37 9.61
C PRO A 5 -4.88 17.68 9.12
N ASN A 6 -4.09 18.47 8.39
CA ASN A 6 -4.50 19.78 7.91
C ASN A 6 -4.26 19.92 6.41
N ARG A 7 -5.35 20.11 5.66
CA ARG A 7 -5.31 20.30 4.21
C ARG A 7 -4.58 21.58 3.78
N THR A 8 -4.49 22.59 4.66
CA THR A 8 -3.79 23.86 4.39
C THR A 8 -2.29 23.81 4.69
N ARG A 9 -1.81 22.75 5.35
CA ARG A 9 -0.38 22.48 5.56
C ARG A 9 0.02 21.25 4.73
N PRO A 10 0.27 21.40 3.42
CA PRO A 10 0.40 20.27 2.50
C PRO A 10 1.63 19.39 2.77
N HIS A 11 2.57 19.83 3.61
CA HIS A 11 3.79 19.09 3.95
C HIS A 11 3.76 18.44 5.34
N HIS A 12 2.67 18.61 6.11
CA HIS A 12 2.55 18.01 7.44
C HIS A 12 1.77 16.71 7.36
N PHE A 13 2.47 15.59 7.53
CA PHE A 13 1.90 14.26 7.51
C PHE A 13 2.23 13.52 8.81
N VAL A 14 1.28 12.71 9.26
CA VAL A 14 1.48 11.74 10.33
C VAL A 14 1.61 10.39 9.65
N ALA A 15 2.74 9.71 9.89
CA ALA A 15 2.96 8.37 9.39
C ALA A 15 2.18 7.36 10.22
N ARG A 16 1.62 6.34 9.58
CA ARG A 16 1.05 5.18 10.28
C ARG A 16 2.16 4.47 11.05
N PRO A 17 1.90 3.91 12.24
CA PRO A 17 2.88 3.09 12.94
C PRO A 17 3.54 2.07 12.01
N HIS A 18 4.86 1.93 12.11
CA HIS A 18 5.71 1.08 11.26
C HIS A 18 5.85 1.47 9.78
N ALA A 19 5.24 2.56 9.29
CA ALA A 19 5.22 2.89 7.86
C ALA A 19 6.63 3.01 7.23
N HIS A 20 7.58 3.66 7.90
CA HIS A 20 8.94 3.78 7.37
C HIS A 20 9.62 2.42 7.19
N ARG A 21 9.55 1.54 8.20
CA ARG A 21 10.13 0.19 8.14
C ARG A 21 9.43 -0.67 7.09
N PHE A 22 8.10 -0.60 7.03
CA PHE A 22 7.30 -1.32 6.05
C PHE A 22 7.67 -0.93 4.61
N LEU A 23 7.76 0.38 4.31
CA LEU A 23 8.13 0.86 2.98
C LEU A 23 9.57 0.47 2.60
N GLN A 24 10.53 0.60 3.53
CA GLN A 24 11.90 0.15 3.33
C GLN A 24 11.94 -1.33 2.95
N TYR A 25 11.28 -2.19 3.74
CA TYR A 25 11.18 -3.62 3.46
C TYR A 25 10.56 -3.88 2.08
N CYS A 26 9.44 -3.25 1.75
CA CYS A 26 8.78 -3.47 0.46
C CYS A 26 9.71 -3.12 -0.72
N ILE A 27 10.50 -2.05 -0.62
CA ILE A 27 11.45 -1.62 -1.65
C ILE A 27 12.69 -2.53 -1.70
N ASP A 28 13.06 -3.14 -0.57
CA ASP A 28 14.13 -4.13 -0.48
C ASP A 28 13.75 -5.47 -1.09
N THR A 29 12.51 -5.89 -0.93
CA THR A 29 12.06 -7.23 -1.29
C THR A 29 11.36 -7.29 -2.64
N PHE A 30 10.62 -6.25 -3.03
CA PHE A 30 9.74 -6.27 -4.21
C PHE A 30 10.08 -5.19 -5.23
N ARG A 31 9.47 -5.31 -6.41
CA ARG A 31 9.42 -4.24 -7.42
C ARG A 31 8.23 -3.33 -7.11
N VAL A 32 8.51 -2.14 -6.59
CA VAL A 32 7.49 -1.25 -6.03
C VAL A 32 7.14 -0.13 -6.99
N VAL A 33 5.84 0.04 -7.24
CA VAL A 33 5.26 1.26 -7.81
C VAL A 33 4.48 2.00 -6.72
N ILE A 34 4.84 3.25 -6.46
CA ILE A 34 4.02 4.13 -5.62
C ILE A 34 2.96 4.75 -6.53
N TRP A 35 1.68 4.46 -6.30
CA TRP A 35 0.58 4.99 -7.10
C TRP A 35 -0.41 5.74 -6.22
N SER A 36 -0.54 7.06 -6.39
CA SER A 36 -1.38 7.90 -5.54
C SER A 36 -2.39 8.70 -6.37
N SER A 37 -3.61 8.87 -5.87
CA SER A 37 -4.64 9.72 -6.49
C SER A 37 -4.40 11.23 -6.29
N ALA A 38 -3.37 11.59 -5.52
CA ALA A 38 -2.92 12.98 -5.35
C ALA A 38 -2.19 13.48 -6.60
N ARG A 39 -2.16 14.79 -6.80
CA ARG A 39 -1.42 15.40 -7.92
C ARG A 39 0.09 15.16 -7.80
N PRO A 40 0.84 15.06 -8.91
CA PRO A 40 2.27 14.72 -8.90
C PRO A 40 3.12 15.50 -7.91
N GLU A 41 2.91 16.81 -7.80
CA GLU A 41 3.63 17.69 -6.87
C GLU A 41 3.38 17.33 -5.40
N ASN A 42 2.16 16.91 -5.07
CA ASN A 42 1.83 16.44 -3.72
C ASN A 42 2.41 15.05 -3.47
N VAL A 43 2.42 14.18 -4.48
CA VAL A 43 3.04 12.85 -4.37
C VAL A 43 4.54 12.98 -4.11
N ALA A 44 5.22 13.86 -4.83
CA ALA A 44 6.65 14.13 -4.61
C ALA A 44 6.91 14.57 -3.15
N ALA A 45 6.16 15.56 -2.66
CA ALA A 45 6.27 16.04 -1.28
C ALA A 45 5.98 14.94 -0.24
N ILE A 46 4.96 14.11 -0.47
CA ILE A 46 4.60 12.98 0.39
C ILE A 46 5.74 11.97 0.44
N VAL A 47 6.24 11.55 -0.72
CA VAL A 47 7.30 10.54 -0.82
C VAL A 47 8.57 11.05 -0.16
N ASP A 48 8.96 12.31 -0.40
CA ASP A 48 10.14 12.91 0.19
C ASP A 48 10.07 13.00 1.72
N SER A 49 8.85 13.05 2.28
CA SER A 49 8.64 13.06 3.73
C SER A 49 8.76 11.68 4.40
N ILE A 50 8.57 10.58 3.67
CA ILE A 50 8.46 9.23 4.27
C ILE A 50 9.48 8.22 3.75
N ILE A 51 10.03 8.43 2.55
CA ILE A 51 10.99 7.53 1.90
C ILE A 51 12.31 8.29 1.67
N ALA A 52 13.40 7.74 2.21
CA ALA A 52 14.73 8.31 2.01
C ALA A 52 15.13 8.33 0.52
N ALA A 53 15.90 9.33 0.10
CA ALA A 53 16.26 9.52 -1.30
C ALA A 53 16.89 8.28 -1.98
N PRO A 54 17.81 7.51 -1.34
CA PRO A 54 18.37 6.30 -1.93
C PRO A 54 17.33 5.20 -2.17
N LEU A 55 16.34 5.08 -1.29
CA LEU A 55 15.23 4.14 -1.48
C LEU A 55 14.32 4.55 -2.61
N LYS A 56 13.99 5.85 -2.67
CA LYS A 56 13.10 6.42 -3.68
C LYS A 56 13.59 6.12 -5.10
N GLN A 57 14.91 6.14 -5.32
CA GLN A 57 15.53 5.82 -6.61
C GLN A 57 15.38 4.35 -7.02
N ARG A 58 15.03 3.46 -6.09
CA ARG A 58 14.84 2.03 -6.34
C ARG A 58 13.39 1.65 -6.61
N CYS A 59 12.44 2.56 -6.37
CA CYS A 59 11.07 2.39 -6.83
C CYS A 59 11.06 2.30 -8.37
N VAL A 60 10.30 1.37 -8.91
CA VAL A 60 10.11 1.23 -10.36
C VAL A 60 9.46 2.48 -10.95
N ALA A 61 8.48 3.01 -10.22
CA ALA A 61 7.79 4.23 -10.59
C ALA A 61 7.15 4.91 -9.38
N ILE A 62 6.95 6.22 -9.51
CA ILE A 62 6.22 7.06 -8.56
C ILE A 62 5.21 7.86 -9.37
N TRP A 63 3.94 7.50 -9.19
CA TRP A 63 2.82 7.94 -10.02
C TRP A 63 1.81 8.72 -9.21
N GLY A 64 1.36 9.82 -9.79
CA GLY A 64 0.26 10.61 -9.26
C GLY A 64 -1.03 10.45 -10.06
N ARG A 65 -1.91 11.43 -9.85
CA ARG A 65 -3.22 11.56 -10.49
C ARG A 65 -3.15 11.56 -12.02
N ASP A 66 -2.02 11.98 -12.58
CA ASP A 66 -1.73 12.02 -14.02
C ASP A 66 -1.69 10.62 -14.65
N ARG A 67 -1.55 9.56 -13.84
CA ARG A 67 -1.47 8.15 -14.29
C ARG A 67 -2.79 7.38 -14.19
N PHE A 68 -3.90 8.08 -14.00
CA PHE A 68 -5.25 7.49 -13.98
C PHE A 68 -6.00 7.60 -15.31
N ASN A 69 -5.36 8.11 -16.38
CA ASN A 69 -5.98 8.36 -17.68
C ASN A 69 -7.27 9.20 -17.57
N LEU A 70 -7.22 10.23 -16.73
CA LEU A 70 -8.35 11.13 -16.49
C LEU A 70 -8.45 12.15 -17.63
N THR A 71 -9.68 12.58 -17.92
CA THR A 71 -9.88 13.78 -18.73
C THR A 71 -9.30 15.00 -18.02
N ALA A 72 -9.04 16.09 -18.75
CA ALA A 72 -8.59 17.34 -18.12
C ALA A 72 -9.58 17.86 -17.06
N ALA A 73 -10.88 17.64 -17.25
CA ALA A 73 -11.91 18.00 -16.28
C ALA A 73 -11.84 17.12 -15.02
N ASP A 74 -11.75 15.80 -15.19
CA ASP A 74 -11.67 14.83 -14.07
C ASP A 74 -10.35 14.96 -13.29
N PHE A 75 -9.27 15.34 -13.97
CA PHE A 75 -8.00 15.65 -13.34
C PHE A 75 -8.14 16.82 -12.36
N ASN A 76 -8.94 17.83 -12.72
CA ASN A 76 -9.12 19.05 -11.92
C ASN A 76 -10.28 18.99 -10.92
N THR A 77 -11.09 17.94 -10.93
CA THR A 77 -12.22 17.75 -10.00
C THR A 77 -12.00 16.54 -9.09
N ARG A 78 -12.82 16.41 -8.03
CA ARG A 78 -12.74 15.29 -7.11
C ARG A 78 -13.54 14.10 -7.64
N VAL A 79 -12.93 13.32 -8.53
CA VAL A 79 -13.49 12.03 -8.99
C VAL A 79 -12.87 10.84 -8.27
N GLN A 80 -13.62 9.74 -8.18
CA GLN A 80 -13.10 8.44 -7.76
C GLN A 80 -12.04 7.96 -8.77
N CYS A 81 -10.88 7.61 -8.26
CA CYS A 81 -9.79 7.08 -9.07
C CYS A 81 -9.78 5.56 -8.99
N TYR A 82 -9.78 4.86 -10.12
CA TYR A 82 -9.65 3.39 -10.19
C TYR A 82 -8.23 3.02 -10.59
N LYS A 83 -7.56 2.21 -9.76
CA LYS A 83 -6.20 1.71 -9.98
C LYS A 83 -6.24 0.42 -10.78
N ARG A 84 -6.43 0.56 -12.10
CA ARG A 84 -6.46 -0.57 -13.03
C ARG A 84 -5.05 -1.14 -13.19
N LEU A 85 -4.79 -2.35 -12.68
CA LEU A 85 -3.45 -2.93 -12.76
C LEU A 85 -3.01 -3.18 -14.21
N GLY A 86 -3.94 -3.35 -15.14
CA GLY A 86 -3.63 -3.33 -16.58
C GLY A 86 -2.86 -2.07 -17.05
N THR A 87 -3.10 -0.91 -16.43
CA THR A 87 -2.31 0.31 -16.71
C THR A 87 -0.87 0.19 -16.23
N VAL A 88 -0.66 -0.46 -15.09
CA VAL A 88 0.68 -0.73 -14.54
C VAL A 88 1.42 -1.73 -15.43
N TRP A 89 0.76 -2.83 -15.81
CA TRP A 89 1.37 -3.89 -16.62
C TRP A 89 1.72 -3.44 -18.04
N ALA A 90 0.91 -2.54 -18.62
CA ALA A 90 1.12 -2.02 -19.95
C ALA A 90 2.19 -0.91 -20.04
N ASP A 91 2.61 -0.33 -18.91
CA ASP A 91 3.67 0.68 -18.91
C ASP A 91 5.02 0.05 -19.29
N PRO A 92 5.73 0.53 -20.32
CA PRO A 92 6.99 -0.08 -20.76
C PRO A 92 8.10 -0.05 -19.70
N GLY A 93 8.14 0.97 -18.84
CA GLY A 93 9.12 1.09 -17.76
C GLY A 93 8.85 0.05 -16.67
N VAL A 94 7.59 -0.07 -16.26
CA VAL A 94 7.16 -1.10 -15.32
C VAL A 94 7.38 -2.49 -15.91
N ALA A 95 6.94 -2.76 -17.13
CA ALA A 95 7.08 -4.06 -17.77
C ALA A 95 8.55 -4.52 -17.81
N ARG A 96 9.48 -3.63 -18.20
CA ARG A 96 10.93 -3.90 -18.23
C ARG A 96 11.56 -4.15 -16.86
N SER A 97 10.89 -3.76 -15.77
CA SER A 97 11.39 -4.01 -14.41
C SER A 97 11.23 -5.48 -13.97
N HIS A 98 10.50 -6.30 -14.73
CA HIS A 98 10.40 -7.74 -14.48
C HIS A 98 11.79 -8.39 -14.64
N PRO A 99 12.26 -9.19 -13.66
CA PRO A 99 13.60 -9.79 -13.71
C PRO A 99 13.82 -10.62 -14.98
N ASP A 100 12.83 -11.41 -15.37
CA ASP A 100 12.88 -12.26 -16.57
C ASP A 100 12.23 -11.61 -17.82
N PHE A 101 12.19 -10.27 -17.89
CA PHE A 101 11.56 -9.57 -19.02
C PHE A 101 12.11 -10.00 -20.38
N HIS A 102 13.43 -10.22 -20.47
CA HIS A 102 14.14 -10.67 -21.68
C HIS A 102 13.72 -12.08 -22.13
N SER A 103 13.25 -12.90 -21.20
CA SER A 103 12.71 -14.24 -21.46
C SER A 103 11.20 -14.22 -21.79
N GLY A 104 10.62 -13.02 -21.94
CA GLY A 104 9.20 -12.83 -22.27
C GLY A 104 8.27 -12.71 -21.07
N ALA A 105 8.77 -12.86 -19.83
CA ALA A 105 7.94 -12.74 -18.64
C ALA A 105 7.44 -11.31 -18.42
N ARG A 106 6.26 -11.16 -17.80
CA ARG A 106 5.59 -9.87 -17.58
C ARG A 106 4.96 -9.82 -16.20
N TRP A 107 4.72 -8.60 -15.73
CA TRP A 107 3.81 -8.39 -14.62
C TRP A 107 2.37 -8.62 -15.07
N ASP A 108 1.61 -9.34 -14.25
CA ASP A 108 0.19 -9.60 -14.43
C ASP A 108 -0.46 -9.89 -13.06
N GLN A 109 -1.70 -10.38 -13.05
CA GLN A 109 -2.41 -10.70 -11.81
C GLN A 109 -1.74 -11.81 -10.97
N SER A 110 -0.91 -12.66 -11.56
CA SER A 110 -0.29 -13.78 -10.86
C SER A 110 0.88 -13.34 -9.98
N ASN A 111 1.44 -12.14 -10.21
CA ASN A 111 2.64 -11.64 -9.53
C ASN A 111 2.57 -10.17 -9.09
N THR A 112 1.37 -9.57 -9.08
CA THR A 112 1.16 -8.17 -8.68
C THR A 112 0.21 -8.06 -7.48
N VAL A 113 0.56 -7.26 -6.48
CA VAL A 113 -0.31 -6.96 -5.33
C VAL A 113 -0.49 -5.44 -5.20
N LEU A 114 -1.73 -5.00 -5.08
CA LEU A 114 -2.13 -3.62 -4.78
C LEU A 114 -2.41 -3.49 -3.29
N VAL A 115 -1.70 -2.60 -2.60
CA VAL A 115 -2.03 -2.24 -1.21
C VAL A 115 -2.70 -0.86 -1.22
N ASP A 116 -3.95 -0.80 -0.78
CA ASP A 116 -4.75 0.44 -0.79
C ASP A 116 -5.79 0.45 0.33
N ASP A 117 -6.27 1.63 0.73
CA ASP A 117 -7.29 1.81 1.78
C ASP A 117 -8.74 1.73 1.26
N SER A 118 -8.94 1.60 -0.06
CA SER A 118 -10.26 1.50 -0.67
C SER A 118 -10.31 0.34 -1.66
N VAL A 119 -11.18 -0.64 -1.35
CA VAL A 119 -11.44 -1.80 -2.21
C VAL A 119 -11.96 -1.38 -3.59
N GLU A 120 -12.70 -0.27 -3.66
CA GLU A 120 -13.26 0.29 -4.89
C GLU A 120 -12.17 0.66 -5.89
N LYS A 121 -10.99 1.10 -5.42
CA LYS A 121 -9.88 1.44 -6.30
C LYS A 121 -9.32 0.22 -7.02
N GLY A 122 -9.38 -0.97 -6.41
CA GLY A 122 -8.92 -2.24 -6.99
C GLY A 122 -10.00 -3.02 -7.74
N ARG A 123 -11.15 -2.40 -8.06
CA ARG A 123 -12.34 -3.11 -8.58
C ARG A 123 -12.11 -3.88 -9.89
N SER A 124 -11.14 -3.50 -10.71
CA SER A 124 -10.78 -4.22 -11.94
C SER A 124 -10.07 -5.55 -11.67
N GLU A 125 -9.29 -5.63 -10.59
CA GLU A 125 -8.55 -6.82 -10.17
C GLU A 125 -8.85 -7.13 -8.69
N PRO A 126 -10.09 -7.56 -8.38
CA PRO A 126 -10.58 -7.65 -7.00
C PRO A 126 -9.82 -8.67 -6.12
N PHE A 127 -9.07 -9.58 -6.74
CA PHE A 127 -8.24 -10.57 -6.05
C PHE A 127 -6.77 -10.20 -6.01
N ASN A 128 -6.42 -8.96 -6.33
CA ASN A 128 -5.05 -8.44 -6.26
C ASN A 128 -4.93 -7.30 -5.26
N ILE A 129 -5.99 -6.97 -4.50
CA ILE A 129 -5.97 -5.89 -3.52
C ILE A 129 -5.88 -6.42 -2.08
N VAL A 130 -4.93 -5.87 -1.31
CA VAL A 130 -4.87 -5.98 0.14
C VAL A 130 -5.46 -4.67 0.71
N PRO A 131 -6.69 -4.71 1.23
CA PRO A 131 -7.33 -3.51 1.78
C PRO A 131 -6.71 -3.16 3.13
N LEU A 132 -6.36 -1.89 3.29
CA LEU A 132 -5.98 -1.32 4.57
C LEU A 132 -7.19 -0.63 5.22
N PRO A 133 -7.37 -0.73 6.54
CA PRO A 133 -8.23 0.19 7.27
C PRO A 133 -7.74 1.63 7.03
N GLU A 134 -8.70 2.55 6.89
CA GLU A 134 -8.41 3.98 6.78
C GLU A 134 -7.63 4.45 8.02
N TYR A 135 -6.62 5.31 7.80
CA TYR A 135 -5.74 5.78 8.86
C TYR A 135 -6.04 7.25 9.16
N PHE A 136 -6.38 7.54 10.41
CA PHE A 136 -6.79 8.88 10.87
C PHE A 136 -5.70 9.62 11.67
N GLY A 137 -4.45 9.16 11.61
CA GLY A 137 -3.33 9.83 12.27
C GLY A 137 -3.13 9.46 13.75
N ASP A 138 -3.74 8.37 14.21
CA ASP A 138 -3.48 7.86 15.56
C ASP A 138 -2.14 7.13 15.61
N GLU A 139 -1.12 7.79 16.15
CA GLU A 139 0.21 7.22 16.34
C GLU A 139 0.22 6.01 17.29
N ASN A 140 -0.85 5.83 18.08
CA ASN A 140 -1.03 4.70 18.98
C ASN A 140 -2.01 3.65 18.42
N GLU A 141 -2.26 3.67 17.11
CA GLU A 141 -3.09 2.65 16.46
C GLU A 141 -2.50 1.25 16.72
N GLY A 142 -3.05 0.56 17.72
CA GLY A 142 -2.54 -0.75 18.17
C GLY A 142 -2.82 -1.91 17.22
N SER A 143 -3.37 -1.66 16.03
CA SER A 143 -3.77 -2.74 15.12
C SER A 143 -2.60 -3.50 14.50
N ASP A 144 -1.35 -3.03 14.63
CA ASP A 144 -0.17 -3.63 13.98
C ASP A 144 -0.41 -4.03 12.52
N ILE A 145 -1.23 -3.25 11.82
CA ILE A 145 -1.72 -3.57 10.49
C ILE A 145 -0.62 -3.67 9.44
N LEU A 146 0.41 -2.82 9.49
CA LEU A 146 1.51 -2.88 8.53
C LEU A 146 2.41 -4.11 8.78
N PRO A 147 2.73 -4.50 10.03
CA PRO A 147 3.26 -5.84 10.33
C PRO A 147 2.41 -6.99 9.77
N GLN A 148 1.08 -6.97 9.96
CA GLN A 148 0.21 -8.02 9.42
C GLN A 148 0.25 -8.08 7.88
N VAL A 149 0.27 -6.92 7.21
CA VAL A 149 0.38 -6.84 5.74
C VAL A 149 1.74 -7.34 5.28
N HIS A 150 2.82 -7.02 6.01
CA HIS A 150 4.15 -7.55 5.74
C HIS A 150 4.15 -9.09 5.75
N ASP A 151 3.58 -9.70 6.78
CA ASP A 151 3.53 -11.16 6.89
C ASP A 151 2.70 -11.78 5.77
N TYR A 152 1.57 -11.15 5.42
CA TYR A 152 0.76 -11.59 4.30
C TYR A 152 1.49 -11.49 2.95
N LEU A 153 2.22 -10.40 2.69
CA LEU A 153 3.04 -10.26 1.48
C LEU A 153 4.13 -11.34 1.39
N ASN A 154 4.77 -11.70 2.52
CA ASN A 154 5.72 -12.82 2.56
C ASN A 154 5.03 -14.15 2.22
N GLN A 155 3.83 -14.41 2.74
CA GLN A 155 3.08 -15.62 2.37
C GLN A 155 2.75 -15.65 0.88
N LEU A 156 2.29 -14.53 0.30
CA LEU A 156 2.02 -14.43 -1.13
C LEU A 156 3.25 -14.74 -1.99
N SER A 157 4.44 -14.37 -1.53
CA SER A 157 5.70 -14.63 -2.25
C SER A 157 6.03 -16.11 -2.43
N LEU A 158 5.39 -17.01 -1.68
CA LEU A 158 5.54 -18.46 -1.79
C LEU A 158 4.68 -19.07 -2.91
N HIS A 159 3.83 -18.28 -3.55
CA HIS A 159 2.89 -18.75 -4.57
C HIS A 159 3.22 -18.18 -5.95
N SER A 160 3.15 -19.04 -6.97
CA SER A 160 3.31 -18.64 -8.37
C SER A 160 2.11 -17.86 -8.93
N ASN A 161 0.98 -17.86 -8.22
CA ASN A 161 -0.21 -17.10 -8.60
C ASN A 161 -0.85 -16.47 -7.36
N VAL A 162 -0.45 -15.22 -7.07
CA VAL A 162 -0.91 -14.48 -5.89
C VAL A 162 -2.42 -14.24 -5.94
N SER A 163 -2.99 -13.90 -7.11
CA SER A 163 -4.43 -13.64 -7.22
C SER A 163 -5.30 -14.85 -6.86
N ALA A 164 -4.87 -16.06 -7.24
CA ALA A 164 -5.56 -17.29 -6.89
C ALA A 164 -5.50 -17.57 -5.38
N TYR A 165 -4.34 -17.31 -4.76
CA TYR A 165 -4.20 -17.45 -3.31
C TYR A 165 -5.03 -16.40 -2.58
N MET A 166 -4.93 -15.13 -2.95
CA MET A 166 -5.69 -14.03 -2.34
C MET A 166 -7.21 -14.24 -2.45
N ARG A 167 -7.69 -14.87 -3.52
CA ARG A 167 -9.10 -15.23 -3.67
C ARG A 167 -9.55 -16.30 -2.66
N SER A 168 -8.69 -17.28 -2.37
CA SER A 168 -9.00 -18.39 -1.45
C SER A 168 -8.70 -18.08 0.01
N HIS A 169 -7.74 -17.19 0.25
CA HIS A 169 -7.24 -16.79 1.57
C HIS A 169 -7.14 -15.27 1.66
N PRO A 170 -8.26 -14.52 1.53
CA PRO A 170 -8.23 -13.07 1.52
C PRO A 170 -7.60 -12.51 2.80
N PHE A 171 -6.87 -11.40 2.67
CA PHE A 171 -6.31 -10.70 3.83
C PHE A 171 -7.42 -10.23 4.77
N MET A 172 -7.28 -10.57 6.05
CA MET A 172 -8.19 -10.18 7.12
C MET A 172 -7.38 -9.50 8.23
N ALA A 173 -7.57 -8.19 8.37
CA ALA A 173 -6.94 -7.43 9.45
C ALA A 173 -7.45 -7.93 10.81
N GLN A 174 -6.52 -8.38 11.64
CA GLN A 174 -6.79 -8.74 13.02
C GLN A 174 -6.80 -7.47 13.86
N ALA A 175 -7.76 -7.37 14.78
CA ALA A 175 -7.75 -6.32 15.79
C ALA A 175 -6.53 -6.50 16.70
N ALA A 176 -6.06 -5.39 17.28
CA ALA A 176 -5.12 -5.42 18.39
C ALA A 176 -5.62 -6.43 19.42
N ALA A 177 -4.77 -7.36 19.85
CA ALA A 177 -5.12 -8.24 20.95
C ALA A 177 -5.43 -7.35 22.16
N GLN A 178 -6.71 -7.23 22.54
CA GLN A 178 -7.06 -6.70 23.84
C GLN A 178 -6.56 -7.75 24.83
N GLY A 179 -5.41 -7.48 25.46
CA GLY A 179 -5.01 -8.23 26.65
C GLY A 179 -6.17 -8.21 27.65
N PRO A 180 -6.35 -9.28 28.44
CA PRO A 180 -7.44 -9.32 29.41
C PRO A 180 -7.36 -8.06 30.28
N PRO A 181 -8.50 -7.41 30.61
CA PRO A 181 -8.49 -6.29 31.52
C PRO A 181 -7.75 -6.74 32.78
N SER A 182 -6.83 -5.90 33.26
CA SER A 182 -6.10 -6.12 34.50
C SER A 182 -7.08 -6.18 35.67
N GLY A 183 -7.74 -7.32 35.80
CA GLY A 183 -8.59 -7.66 36.92
C GLY A 183 -7.67 -7.80 38.11
N PHE A 184 -7.83 -6.89 39.06
CA PHE A 184 -7.28 -7.00 40.39
C PHE A 184 -7.59 -8.40 40.95
N ALA A 185 -6.61 -9.30 40.88
CA ALA A 185 -6.57 -10.47 41.73
C ALA A 185 -6.15 -10.00 43.12
N GLY A 186 -7.12 -9.43 43.85
CA GLY A 186 -7.04 -9.25 45.28
C GLY A 186 -7.02 -10.62 45.94
N ASN A 187 -5.83 -11.15 46.15
CA ASN A 187 -5.60 -12.35 46.94
C ASN A 187 -4.87 -11.91 48.22
N GLN A 188 -5.62 -11.65 49.29
CA GLN A 188 -5.09 -11.68 50.64
C GLN A 188 -5.93 -12.65 51.47
N ARG A 189 -5.35 -13.83 51.66
CA ARG A 189 -5.57 -14.63 52.86
C ARG A 189 -4.77 -13.97 53.99
N VAL A 190 -5.44 -13.56 55.07
CA VAL A 190 -5.27 -14.04 56.45
C VAL A 190 -6.63 -13.92 57.12
#